data_AF-A0AAU9WAS4-F1
#
_entry.id   AF-A0AAU9WAS4-F1
#
_cell.length_a   1.000
_cell.length_b   1.000
_cell.length_c   1.000
_cell.angle_alpha   90.00
_cell.angle_beta   90.00
_cell.angle_gamma   90.00
#
_symmetry.space_group_name_H-M   'P 1'
#
loop_
_entity.id
_entity.type
_entity.pdbx_description
1 polymer ?
#
loop_
_entity_poly.entity_id
_entity_poly.type
_entity_poly.pdbx_seq_one_letter_code
_entity_poly.pdbx_strand_id
1 'polypeptide(L)'
;MKSDVYGKILLVPPPLVTYIPILVFLVMKVFYRRRFDQISLWVATNAFSDIFKEKKKKTCCPREARWLFKDIDLTAEDELLSKVLTRFLMLFSLMFGIVLTVFWLLFVLDVSYDCDEDDLSKDCFERKWTSEPQDPLNCSSAAVQTLIQNGTIQVVCYKIVFNFGLASGVSYGSFNLSMFVIKVGASALLRIETTKMLRWVQALVGLLVLSVVISLIVVDAVIPSAAIFFSGYLSTIVQIVTTAIISVVFLFCIPWRELIDLKTQRDNPQRSLLENCAEASV
;
A
#
# COMPACT_ATOMS: atom_id res chain seq x y z
N MET A 1 -12.40 27.74 12.00
CA MET A 1 -13.13 26.87 11.05
C MET A 1 -13.82 25.75 11.84
N LYS A 2 -14.90 25.12 11.36
CA LYS A 2 -15.51 23.98 12.09
C LYS A 2 -14.71 22.70 11.90
N SER A 3 -14.73 21.80 12.89
CA SER A 3 -13.96 20.54 12.85
C SER A 3 -14.30 19.64 11.64
N ASP A 4 -15.56 19.66 11.18
CA ASP A 4 -16.03 18.85 10.05
C ASP A 4 -15.41 19.28 8.71
N VAL A 5 -15.06 20.56 8.57
CA VAL A 5 -14.45 21.09 7.35
C VAL A 5 -13.02 20.55 7.19
N TYR A 6 -12.26 20.43 8.28
CA TYR A 6 -10.94 19.76 8.27
C TYR A 6 -11.08 18.30 7.83
N GLY A 7 -12.04 17.57 8.40
CA GLY A 7 -12.34 16.20 8.01
C GLY A 7 -12.65 16.06 6.52
N LYS A 8 -13.45 16.96 5.94
CA LYS A 8 -13.78 16.97 4.51
C LYS A 8 -12.57 17.26 3.62
N ILE A 9 -11.75 18.25 3.96
CA ILE A 9 -10.53 18.59 3.22
C ILE A 9 -9.56 17.40 3.21
N LEU A 10 -9.51 16.65 4.32
CA LEU A 10 -8.63 15.49 4.47
C LEU A 10 -9.17 14.26 3.74
N LEU A 11 -10.48 13.99 3.86
CA LEU A 11 -11.09 12.72 3.46
C LEU A 11 -11.67 12.71 2.05
N VAL A 12 -11.98 13.85 1.42
CA VAL A 12 -12.64 13.87 0.10
C VAL A 12 -11.68 13.68 -1.07
N PRO A 13 -10.53 14.38 -1.16
CA PRO A 13 -9.61 14.25 -2.30
C PRO A 13 -9.01 12.85 -2.47
N PRO A 14 -8.55 12.15 -1.42
CA PRO A 14 -7.87 10.86 -1.59
C PRO A 14 -8.72 9.73 -2.20
N PRO A 15 -9.98 9.51 -1.77
CA PRO A 15 -10.88 8.58 -2.42
C PRO A 15 -11.07 8.89 -3.90
N LEU A 16 -11.25 10.17 -4.28
CA LEU A 16 -11.47 10.53 -5.68
C LEU A 16 -10.24 10.16 -6.53
N VAL A 17 -9.04 10.51 -6.05
CA VAL A 17 -7.79 10.21 -6.74
C VAL A 17 -7.50 8.70 -6.83
N THR A 18 -8.01 7.91 -5.88
CA THR A 18 -7.77 6.46 -5.85
C THR A 18 -8.82 5.66 -6.62
N TYR A 19 -10.11 5.97 -6.42
CA TYR A 19 -11.22 5.22 -7.00
C TYR A 19 -11.47 5.56 -8.47
N ILE A 20 -11.27 6.81 -8.89
CA ILE A 20 -11.51 7.21 -10.29
C ILE A 20 -10.60 6.42 -11.25
N PRO A 21 -9.27 6.34 -11.05
CA PRO A 21 -8.41 5.54 -11.92
C PRO A 21 -8.79 4.06 -11.93
N ILE A 22 -9.15 3.49 -10.77
CA ILE A 22 -9.60 2.09 -10.69
C ILE A 22 -10.88 1.88 -11.50
N LEU A 23 -11.86 2.77 -11.38
CA LEU A 23 -13.10 2.72 -12.17
C LEU A 23 -12.79 2.83 -13.67
N VAL A 24 -11.93 3.77 -14.07
CA VAL A 24 -11.49 3.94 -15.47
C VAL A 24 -10.84 2.65 -15.98
N PHE A 25 -9.98 2.01 -15.19
CA PHE A 25 -9.37 0.74 -15.55
C PHE A 25 -10.38 -0.40 -15.68
N LEU A 26 -11.40 -0.45 -14.81
CA LEU A 26 -12.48 -1.43 -14.91
C LEU A 26 -13.31 -1.22 -16.19
N VAL A 27 -13.66 0.02 -16.51
CA VAL A 27 -14.37 0.38 -17.75
C VAL A 27 -13.50 0.06 -18.97
N MET A 28 -12.22 0.42 -18.97
CA MET A 28 -11.28 0.08 -20.04
C MET A 28 -11.14 -1.43 -20.22
N LYS A 29 -11.14 -2.20 -19.13
CA LYS A 29 -11.08 -3.67 -19.20
C LYS A 29 -12.30 -4.25 -19.92
N VAL A 30 -13.50 -3.70 -19.67
CA VAL A 30 -14.76 -4.17 -20.28
C VAL A 30 -14.89 -3.72 -21.73
N PHE A 31 -14.67 -2.44 -22.02
CA PHE A 31 -14.95 -1.86 -23.34
C PHE A 31 -13.73 -1.75 -24.26
N TYR A 32 -12.52 -1.72 -23.72
CA TYR A 32 -11.27 -1.45 -24.46
C TYR A 32 -10.16 -2.45 -24.11
N ARG A 33 -10.51 -3.74 -24.03
CA ARG A 33 -9.61 -4.82 -23.56
C ARG A 33 -8.21 -4.78 -24.16
N ARG A 34 -8.08 -4.60 -25.48
CA ARG A 34 -6.78 -4.53 -26.16
C ARG A 34 -5.89 -3.38 -25.67
N ARG A 35 -6.46 -2.19 -25.44
CA ARG A 35 -5.73 -1.03 -24.91
C ARG A 35 -5.38 -1.25 -23.44
N PHE A 36 -6.30 -1.84 -22.68
CA PHE A 36 -6.07 -2.21 -21.29
C PHE A 36 -4.89 -3.20 -21.14
N ASP A 37 -4.81 -4.21 -21.99
CA ASP A 37 -3.71 -5.19 -21.98
C ASP A 37 -2.37 -4.51 -22.30
N GLN A 38 -2.34 -3.58 -23.26
CA GLN A 38 -1.14 -2.80 -23.58
C GLN A 38 -0.66 -1.94 -22.40
N ILE A 39 -1.58 -1.25 -21.71
CA ILE A 39 -1.26 -0.45 -20.53
C ILE A 39 -0.76 -1.34 -19.40
N SER A 40 -1.45 -2.46 -19.15
CA SER A 40 -1.07 -3.41 -18.10
C SER A 40 0.34 -3.96 -18.33
N LEU A 41 0.65 -4.31 -19.59
CA LEU A 41 1.97 -4.78 -19.98
C LEU A 41 3.04 -3.70 -19.84
N TRP A 42 2.72 -2.45 -20.22
CA TRP A 42 3.63 -1.32 -20.06
C TRP A 42 3.95 -1.04 -18.59
N VAL A 43 2.93 -1.08 -17.72
CA VAL A 43 3.12 -0.90 -16.27
C VAL A 43 3.96 -2.04 -15.69
N ALA A 44 3.64 -3.29 -16.03
CA ALA A 44 4.38 -4.46 -15.56
C ALA A 44 5.87 -4.40 -15.96
N THR A 45 6.17 -4.04 -17.21
CA THR A 45 7.54 -4.00 -17.73
C THR A 45 8.36 -2.81 -17.22
N ASN A 46 7.75 -1.65 -16.99
CA ASN A 46 8.47 -0.46 -16.53
C ASN A 46 8.51 -0.34 -15.00
N ALA A 47 7.37 -0.46 -14.32
CA ALA A 47 7.29 -0.31 -12.88
C ALA A 47 7.82 -1.57 -12.15
N PHE A 48 7.63 -2.76 -12.73
CA PHE A 48 8.04 -4.03 -12.12
C PHE A 48 9.06 -4.78 -12.99
N SER A 49 10.01 -4.06 -13.61
CA SER A 49 11.04 -4.62 -14.50
C SER A 49 11.90 -5.73 -13.86
N ASP A 50 12.07 -5.70 -12.55
CA ASP A 50 12.76 -6.74 -11.78
C ASP A 50 11.95 -8.06 -11.68
N ILE A 51 10.64 -7.98 -11.88
CA ILE A 51 9.70 -9.09 -11.80
C ILE A 51 9.28 -9.52 -13.20
N PHE A 52 9.01 -8.59 -14.11
CA PHE A 52 8.59 -8.87 -15.47
C PHE A 52 9.68 -8.51 -16.47
N LYS A 53 10.07 -9.49 -17.29
CA LYS A 53 11.09 -9.30 -18.33
C LYS A 53 10.59 -9.79 -19.67
N GLU A 54 10.76 -8.93 -20.68
CA GLU A 54 10.68 -9.33 -22.09
C GLU A 54 12.04 -9.90 -22.52
N LYS A 55 12.08 -11.17 -22.91
CA LYS A 55 13.25 -11.73 -23.62
C LYS A 55 12.93 -11.87 -25.10
N LYS A 56 13.68 -11.13 -25.93
CA LYS A 56 13.67 -11.34 -27.38
C LYS A 56 14.47 -12.59 -27.70
N LYS A 57 13.89 -13.52 -28.47
CA LYS A 57 14.60 -14.71 -28.96
C LYS A 57 15.76 -14.28 -29.86
N LYS A 58 16.94 -14.89 -29.69
CA LYS A 58 18.14 -14.66 -30.52
C LYS A 58 18.13 -15.43 -31.86
N THR A 59 17.00 -16.02 -32.26
CA THR A 59 16.92 -16.89 -33.45
C THR A 59 16.16 -16.27 -34.62
N CYS A 60 16.56 -16.67 -35.84
CA CYS A 60 16.23 -16.13 -37.16
C CYS A 60 14.75 -16.03 -37.59
N CYS A 61 13.77 -16.27 -36.72
CA CYS A 61 12.35 -16.15 -37.04
C CYS A 61 11.74 -14.91 -36.33
N PRO A 62 10.77 -14.23 -36.96
CA PRO A 62 10.33 -12.91 -36.51
C PRO A 62 9.63 -12.96 -35.14
N ARG A 63 10.17 -12.19 -34.19
CA ARG A 63 9.44 -11.46 -33.12
C ARG A 63 8.45 -12.21 -32.21
N GLU A 64 8.70 -13.46 -31.83
CA GLU A 64 8.02 -14.01 -30.63
C GLU A 64 8.72 -13.52 -29.36
N ALA A 65 8.11 -12.54 -28.69
CA ALA A 65 8.54 -12.06 -27.38
C ALA A 65 8.23 -13.12 -26.31
N ARG A 66 9.24 -13.54 -25.54
CA ARG A 66 9.04 -14.36 -24.34
C ARG A 66 8.78 -13.48 -23.14
N TRP A 67 7.66 -13.71 -22.46
CA TRP A 67 7.26 -12.98 -21.27
C TRP A 67 7.59 -13.81 -20.03
N LEU A 68 8.56 -13.32 -19.26
CA LEU A 68 9.02 -13.98 -18.05
C LEU A 68 8.53 -13.26 -16.80
N PHE A 69 7.94 -14.02 -15.88
CA PHE A 69 7.71 -13.61 -14.50
C PHE A 69 8.80 -14.20 -13.61
N LYS A 70 9.80 -13.37 -13.29
CA LYS A 70 11.14 -13.72 -12.80
C LYS A 70 11.84 -14.72 -13.70
N ASP A 71 11.45 -15.98 -13.62
CA ASP A 71 11.99 -17.11 -14.38
C ASP A 71 10.89 -18.03 -14.96
N ILE A 72 9.63 -17.75 -14.65
CA ILE A 72 8.48 -18.52 -15.16
C ILE A 72 8.08 -17.95 -16.53
N ASP A 73 8.17 -18.77 -17.57
CA ASP A 73 7.71 -18.41 -18.92
C ASP A 73 6.17 -18.45 -18.99
N LEU A 74 5.55 -17.30 -19.19
CA LEU A 74 4.09 -17.16 -19.27
C LEU A 74 3.59 -17.06 -20.71
N THR A 75 4.46 -17.18 -21.73
CA THR A 75 4.10 -16.98 -23.13
C THR A 75 3.08 -17.98 -23.66
N ALA A 76 3.04 -19.20 -23.12
CA ALA A 76 2.05 -20.21 -23.51
C ALA A 76 0.73 -20.10 -22.71
N GLU A 77 0.71 -19.27 -21.66
CA GLU A 77 -0.38 -19.19 -20.67
C GLU A 77 -1.06 -17.82 -20.74
N ASP A 78 -1.67 -17.49 -21.89
CA ASP A 78 -2.22 -16.16 -22.17
C ASP A 78 -3.23 -15.68 -21.10
N GLU A 79 -4.07 -16.59 -20.59
CA GLU A 79 -5.05 -16.26 -19.55
C GLU A 79 -4.37 -15.91 -18.22
N LEU A 80 -3.38 -16.71 -17.80
CA LEU A 80 -2.61 -16.46 -16.58
C LEU A 80 -1.79 -15.17 -16.72
N LEU A 81 -1.16 -14.95 -17.88
CA LEU A 81 -0.41 -13.73 -18.17
C LEU A 81 -1.31 -12.49 -18.06
N SER A 82 -2.46 -12.48 -18.75
CA SER A 82 -3.42 -11.38 -18.69
C SER A 82 -3.91 -11.14 -17.25
N LYS A 83 -4.20 -12.21 -16.51
CA LYS A 83 -4.62 -12.13 -15.11
C LYS A 83 -3.55 -11.51 -14.22
N VAL A 84 -2.30 -11.98 -14.30
CA VAL A 84 -1.19 -11.44 -13.51
C VAL A 84 -0.94 -9.97 -13.88
N LEU A 85 -0.87 -9.63 -15.17
CA LEU A 85 -0.70 -8.24 -15.64
C LEU A 85 -1.80 -7.31 -15.10
N THR A 86 -3.06 -7.74 -15.17
CA THR A 86 -4.21 -7.00 -14.63
C THR A 86 -4.06 -6.77 -13.11
N ARG A 87 -3.61 -7.79 -12.36
CA ARG A 87 -3.43 -7.67 -10.91
C ARG A 87 -2.26 -6.75 -10.53
N PHE A 88 -1.17 -6.75 -11.30
CA PHE A 88 -0.07 -5.80 -11.10
C PHE A 88 -0.48 -4.36 -11.45
N LEU A 89 -1.29 -4.15 -12.49
CA LEU A 89 -1.85 -2.82 -12.79
C LEU A 89 -2.74 -2.32 -11.64
N MET A 90 -3.62 -3.18 -11.11
CA MET A 90 -4.44 -2.85 -9.94
C MET A 90 -3.58 -2.53 -8.71
N LEU A 91 -2.55 -3.34 -8.44
CA LEU A 91 -1.64 -3.13 -7.32
C LEU A 91 -0.88 -1.80 -7.45
N PHE A 92 -0.38 -1.49 -8.64
CA PHE A 92 0.28 -0.21 -8.93
C PHE A 92 -0.66 0.98 -8.71
N SER A 93 -1.89 0.88 -9.21
CA SER A 93 -2.91 1.93 -9.08
C SER A 93 -3.29 2.15 -7.61
N LEU A 94 -3.45 1.07 -6.85
CA LEU A 94 -3.73 1.13 -5.43
C LEU A 94 -2.56 1.75 -4.66
N MET A 95 -1.33 1.29 -4.92
CA MET A 95 -0.13 1.84 -4.30
C MET A 95 0.00 3.33 -4.60
N PHE A 96 -0.18 3.73 -5.85
CA PHE A 96 -0.15 5.14 -6.25
C PHE A 96 -1.22 5.96 -5.53
N GLY A 97 -2.47 5.47 -5.47
CA GLY A 97 -3.55 6.14 -4.76
C GLY A 97 -3.31 6.27 -3.25
N ILE A 98 -2.81 5.22 -2.58
CA ILE A 98 -2.46 5.28 -1.16
C ILE A 98 -1.31 6.27 -0.93
N VAL A 99 -0.26 6.24 -1.76
CA VAL A 99 0.88 7.15 -1.64
C VAL A 99 0.47 8.61 -1.86
N LEU A 100 -0.44 8.87 -2.79
CA LEU A 100 -1.02 10.20 -2.99
C LEU A 100 -1.94 10.61 -1.84
N THR A 101 -2.66 9.67 -1.25
CA THR A 101 -3.46 9.90 -0.04
C THR A 101 -2.58 10.37 1.11
N VAL A 102 -1.47 9.66 1.34
CA VAL A 102 -0.47 10.02 2.35
C VAL A 102 0.17 11.36 2.04
N PHE A 103 0.47 11.62 0.76
CA PHE A 103 1.01 12.91 0.34
C PHE A 103 0.04 14.03 0.70
N TRP A 104 -1.24 13.88 0.33
CA TRP A 104 -2.27 14.88 0.61
C TRP A 104 -2.47 15.12 2.10
N LEU A 105 -2.52 14.03 2.88
CA LEU A 105 -2.66 14.06 4.34
C LEU A 105 -1.56 14.93 4.98
N LEU A 106 -0.30 14.67 4.63
CA LEU A 106 0.85 15.35 5.20
C LEU A 106 1.14 16.72 4.58
N PHE A 107 0.65 16.94 3.35
CA PHE A 107 0.82 18.21 2.67
C PHE A 107 -0.05 19.28 3.30
N VAL A 108 -1.33 18.98 3.55
CA VAL A 108 -2.36 19.97 3.90
C VAL A 108 -2.54 20.13 5.40
N LEU A 109 -2.27 19.08 6.19
CA LEU A 109 -2.64 19.07 7.61
C LEU A 109 -1.43 18.86 8.52
N ASP A 110 -1.28 19.77 9.47
CA ASP A 110 -0.44 19.59 10.64
C ASP A 110 -1.34 19.45 11.87
N VAL A 111 -1.16 18.35 12.60
CA VAL A 111 -1.97 17.98 13.77
C VAL A 111 -1.06 17.98 14.98
N SER A 112 -1.38 18.84 15.95
CA SER A 112 -0.69 18.85 17.24
C SER A 112 -1.67 18.54 18.36
N TYR A 113 -1.24 17.74 19.32
CA TYR A 113 -1.95 17.54 20.58
C TYR A 113 -1.41 18.42 21.71
N ASP A 114 -0.33 19.16 21.42
CA ASP A 114 0.20 20.22 22.27
C ASP A 114 -0.08 21.55 21.58
N CYS A 115 -1.10 22.25 22.08
CA CYS A 115 -1.58 23.50 21.52
C CYS A 115 -0.81 24.65 22.15
N ASP A 116 0.16 25.18 21.41
CA ASP A 116 0.89 26.39 21.82
C ASP A 116 -0.09 27.58 21.90
N GLU A 117 -0.13 28.23 23.06
CA GLU A 117 -1.03 29.33 23.38
C GLU A 117 -0.77 30.57 22.51
N ASP A 118 0.46 30.70 22.00
CA ASP A 118 0.89 31.84 21.19
C ASP A 118 0.67 31.62 19.68
N ASP A 119 0.37 30.39 19.23
CA ASP A 119 0.16 30.09 17.81
C ASP A 119 -1.31 30.27 17.37
N LEU A 120 -1.69 31.53 17.11
CA LEU A 120 -3.02 31.92 16.60
C LEU A 120 -3.38 31.34 15.21
N SER A 121 -2.44 30.66 14.53
CA SER A 121 -2.70 30.05 13.22
C SER A 121 -3.31 28.64 13.32
N LYS A 122 -3.47 28.11 14.54
CA LYS A 122 -4.06 26.79 14.81
C LYS A 122 -5.50 26.92 15.31
N ASP A 123 -6.41 26.16 14.71
CA ASP A 123 -7.75 26.00 15.26
C ASP A 123 -7.72 24.87 16.30
N CYS A 124 -8.14 25.17 17.52
CA CYS A 124 -8.14 24.25 18.65
C CYS A 124 -9.52 23.64 18.89
N PHE A 125 -9.60 22.35 19.17
CA PHE A 125 -10.85 21.63 19.41
C PHE A 125 -10.73 20.71 20.62
N GLU A 126 -11.86 20.42 21.26
CA GLU A 126 -11.92 19.42 22.32
C GLU A 126 -11.85 18.01 21.70
N ARG A 127 -10.98 17.15 22.22
CA ARG A 127 -10.92 15.76 21.82
C ARG A 127 -12.10 15.00 22.43
N LYS A 128 -13.25 15.06 21.75
CA LYS A 128 -14.43 14.26 22.06
C LYS A 128 -14.76 13.31 20.91
N TRP A 129 -15.16 12.09 21.23
CA TRP A 129 -15.70 11.12 20.28
C TRP A 129 -17.16 11.47 19.95
N THR A 130 -17.36 12.59 19.25
CA THR A 130 -18.69 13.05 18.80
C THR A 130 -18.71 13.12 17.28
N SER A 131 -19.80 12.65 16.67
CA SER A 131 -20.06 12.85 15.24
C SER A 131 -20.51 14.28 14.92
N GLU A 132 -20.83 15.07 15.95
CA GLU A 132 -21.28 16.46 15.79
C GLU A 132 -20.09 17.39 15.49
N PRO A 133 -20.26 18.34 14.54
CA PRO A 133 -19.28 19.37 14.28
C PRO A 133 -19.05 20.21 15.53
N GLN A 134 -17.79 20.43 15.86
CA GLN A 134 -17.40 21.25 17.00
C GLN A 134 -16.97 22.64 16.53
N ASP A 135 -17.34 23.64 17.31
CA ASP A 135 -16.81 24.98 17.17
C ASP A 135 -15.43 25.05 17.84
N PRO A 136 -14.50 25.87 17.30
CA PRO A 136 -13.16 25.97 17.83
C PRO A 136 -13.17 26.59 19.24
N LEU A 137 -12.36 26.02 20.12
CA LEU A 137 -12.06 26.54 21.45
C LEU A 137 -10.99 27.63 21.36
N ASN A 138 -11.06 28.61 22.27
CA ASN A 138 -9.95 29.53 22.49
C ASN A 138 -8.97 28.92 23.50
N CYS A 139 -7.94 28.23 23.01
CA CYS A 139 -6.98 27.52 23.87
C CYS A 139 -5.99 28.44 24.59
N SER A 140 -5.91 29.72 24.20
CA SER A 140 -5.18 30.77 24.92
C SER A 140 -5.99 31.38 26.09
N SER A 141 -7.24 30.94 26.28
CA SER A 141 -8.07 31.39 27.42
C SER A 141 -7.65 30.68 28.71
N ALA A 142 -7.40 31.44 29.78
CA ALA A 142 -7.03 30.91 31.09
C ALA A 142 -8.05 29.86 31.62
N ALA A 143 -9.33 30.00 31.29
CA ALA A 143 -10.36 29.03 31.68
C ALA A 143 -10.21 27.69 30.95
N VAL A 144 -9.79 27.71 29.68
CA VAL A 144 -9.57 26.48 28.89
C VAL A 144 -8.25 25.83 29.28
N GLN A 145 -7.21 26.65 29.47
CA GLN A 145 -5.88 26.20 29.87
C GLN A 145 -5.86 25.51 31.25
N THR A 146 -6.61 26.04 32.22
CA THR A 146 -6.78 25.39 33.54
C THR A 146 -7.48 24.05 33.44
N LEU A 147 -8.45 23.89 32.53
CA LEU A 147 -9.09 22.60 32.27
C LEU A 147 -8.14 21.61 31.59
N ILE A 148 -7.26 22.08 30.70
CA ILE A 148 -6.23 21.25 30.06
C ILE A 148 -5.20 20.79 31.10
N GLN A 149 -4.65 21.71 31.91
CA GLN A 149 -3.65 21.41 32.93
C GLN A 149 -4.18 20.48 34.03
N ASN A 150 -5.45 20.60 34.39
CA ASN A 150 -6.11 19.71 35.34
C ASN A 150 -6.49 18.35 34.73
N GLY A 151 -6.29 18.15 33.42
CA GLY A 151 -6.64 16.92 32.70
C GLY A 151 -8.15 16.73 32.49
N THR A 152 -8.95 17.76 32.75
CA THR A 152 -10.42 17.72 32.60
C THR A 152 -10.83 17.66 31.14
N ILE A 153 -10.09 18.32 30.26
CA ILE A 153 -10.30 18.28 28.80
C ILE A 153 -8.99 17.94 28.09
N GLN A 154 -9.10 17.23 26.97
CA GLN A 154 -7.99 17.02 26.03
C GLN A 154 -8.27 17.83 24.78
N VAL A 155 -7.22 18.35 24.15
CA VAL A 155 -7.36 19.19 22.95
C VAL A 155 -6.60 18.62 21.76
N VAL A 156 -7.06 18.99 20.56
CA VAL A 156 -6.37 18.75 19.29
C VAL A 156 -6.36 20.05 18.50
N CYS A 157 -5.20 20.40 17.97
CA CYS A 157 -4.98 21.58 17.16
C CYS A 157 -4.74 21.19 15.71
N TYR A 158 -5.52 21.79 14.81
CA TYR A 158 -5.35 21.64 13.38
C TYR A 158 -4.80 22.92 12.76
N LYS A 159 -3.76 22.76 11.95
CA LYS A 159 -3.21 23.82 11.11
C LYS A 159 -3.23 23.38 9.66
N ILE A 160 -3.77 24.24 8.80
CA ILE A 160 -3.60 24.05 7.36
C ILE A 160 -2.19 24.51 7.02
N VAL A 161 -1.36 23.58 6.56
CA VAL A 161 0.01 23.85 6.12
C VAL A 161 0.19 23.43 4.68
N PHE A 162 1.34 23.76 4.09
CA PHE A 162 1.76 23.26 2.78
C PHE A 162 3.15 22.64 2.91
N ASN A 163 3.24 21.52 3.63
CA ASN A 163 4.52 20.88 3.95
C ASN A 163 4.97 19.92 2.83
N PHE A 164 5.36 20.50 1.69
CA PHE A 164 5.79 19.71 0.53
C PHE A 164 6.98 18.81 0.83
N GLY A 165 7.95 19.27 1.64
CA GLY A 165 9.15 18.51 1.98
C GLY A 165 8.84 17.23 2.75
N LEU A 166 8.06 17.33 3.84
CA LEU A 166 7.63 16.16 4.61
C LEU A 166 6.74 15.24 3.77
N ALA A 167 5.74 15.79 3.08
CA ALA A 167 4.80 15.01 2.29
C ALA A 167 5.49 14.23 1.17
N SER A 168 6.34 14.90 0.38
CA SER A 168 7.08 14.24 -0.71
C SER A 168 8.07 13.20 -0.19
N GLY A 169 8.81 13.51 0.88
CA GLY A 169 9.77 12.58 1.49
C GLY A 169 9.08 11.33 2.04
N VAL A 170 7.98 11.51 2.77
CA VAL A 170 7.23 10.39 3.36
C VAL A 170 6.59 9.52 2.28
N SER A 171 5.93 10.13 1.30
CA SER A 171 5.29 9.42 0.18
C SER A 171 6.30 8.67 -0.70
N TYR A 172 7.43 9.28 -1.02
CA TYR A 172 8.51 8.64 -1.76
C TYR A 172 9.09 7.44 -0.98
N GLY A 173 9.30 7.61 0.33
CA GLY A 173 9.72 6.52 1.21
C GLY A 173 8.74 5.35 1.22
N SER A 174 7.43 5.63 1.39
CA SER A 174 6.36 4.62 1.33
C SER A 174 6.35 3.85 0.01
N PHE A 175 6.48 4.55 -1.11
CA PHE A 175 6.52 3.94 -2.44
C PHE A 175 7.71 3.00 -2.59
N ASN A 176 8.92 3.46 -2.23
CA ASN A 176 10.14 2.67 -2.35
C ASN A 176 10.12 1.44 -1.43
N LEU A 177 9.70 1.59 -0.18
CA LEU A 177 9.56 0.47 0.75
C LEU A 177 8.56 -0.57 0.23
N SER A 178 7.43 -0.11 -0.30
CA SER A 178 6.42 -0.99 -0.89
C SER A 178 6.96 -1.76 -2.10
N MET A 179 7.67 -1.08 -3.01
CA MET A 179 8.29 -1.74 -4.16
C MET A 179 9.38 -2.74 -3.76
N PHE A 180 10.18 -2.40 -2.75
CA PHE A 180 11.17 -3.32 -2.20
C PHE A 180 10.49 -4.59 -1.67
N VAL A 181 9.43 -4.45 -0.86
CA VAL A 181 8.69 -5.58 -0.31
C VAL A 181 8.04 -6.41 -1.43
N ILE A 182 7.47 -5.79 -2.46
CA ILE A 182 6.91 -6.51 -3.62
C ILE A 182 8.01 -7.31 -4.34
N LYS A 183 9.19 -6.71 -4.57
CA LYS A 183 10.32 -7.38 -5.25
C LYS A 183 10.83 -8.58 -4.45
N VAL A 184 11.09 -8.39 -3.16
CA VAL A 184 11.60 -9.44 -2.26
C VAL A 184 10.52 -10.50 -2.02
N GLY A 185 9.29 -10.07 -1.76
CA GLY A 185 8.12 -10.91 -1.54
C GLY A 185 7.85 -11.81 -2.73
N ALA A 186 7.90 -11.29 -3.97
CA ALA A 186 7.80 -12.12 -5.17
C ALA A 186 8.87 -13.22 -5.21
N SER A 187 10.12 -12.94 -4.78
CA SER A 187 11.18 -13.97 -4.75
C SER A 187 10.86 -15.03 -3.72
N ALA A 188 10.48 -14.59 -2.52
CA ALA A 188 10.19 -15.49 -1.39
C ALA A 188 8.99 -16.40 -1.68
N LEU A 189 7.90 -15.84 -2.22
CA LEU A 189 6.68 -16.60 -2.51
C LEU A 189 6.91 -17.62 -3.62
N LEU A 190 7.71 -17.30 -4.64
CA LEU A 190 8.07 -18.27 -5.68
C LEU A 190 9.02 -19.39 -5.20
N ARG A 191 9.65 -19.26 -4.02
CA ARG A 191 10.41 -20.35 -3.40
C ARG A 191 9.53 -21.36 -2.66
N ILE A 192 8.26 -21.02 -2.42
CA ILE A 192 7.33 -21.94 -1.77
C ILE A 192 6.99 -23.06 -2.74
N GLU A 193 7.25 -24.30 -2.33
CA GLU A 193 7.01 -25.48 -3.16
C GLU A 193 5.55 -25.99 -3.05
N THR A 194 4.84 -25.64 -1.97
CA THR A 194 3.49 -26.16 -1.71
C THR A 194 2.45 -25.07 -1.47
N THR A 195 1.29 -25.25 -2.10
CA THR A 195 0.14 -24.34 -1.95
C THR A 195 -0.44 -24.33 -0.54
N LYS A 196 -0.19 -25.37 0.26
CA LYS A 196 -0.52 -25.41 1.70
C LYS A 196 0.34 -24.41 2.48
N MET A 197 1.66 -24.41 2.28
CA MET A 197 2.54 -23.42 2.92
C MET A 197 2.17 -21.99 2.52
N LEU A 198 1.82 -21.74 1.25
CA LEU A 198 1.37 -20.43 0.79
C LEU A 198 0.16 -19.94 1.61
N ARG A 199 -0.87 -20.77 1.80
CA ARG A 199 -2.06 -20.41 2.58
C ARG A 199 -1.72 -20.09 4.04
N TRP A 200 -0.81 -20.84 4.64
CA TRP A 200 -0.33 -20.56 6.00
C TRP A 200 0.38 -19.22 6.09
N VAL A 201 1.27 -18.91 5.14
CA VAL A 201 1.97 -17.61 5.08
C VAL A 201 0.98 -16.47 4.91
N GLN A 202 0.01 -16.60 3.99
CA GLN A 202 -1.05 -15.61 3.79
C GLN A 202 -1.86 -15.37 5.07
N ALA A 203 -2.31 -16.43 5.73
CA ALA A 203 -3.08 -16.33 6.97
C ALA A 203 -2.26 -15.70 8.11
N LEU A 204 -1.00 -16.12 8.28
CA LEU A 204 -0.11 -15.59 9.31
C LEU A 204 0.16 -14.09 9.10
N VAL A 205 0.53 -13.67 7.89
CA VAL A 205 0.81 -12.26 7.61
C VAL A 205 -0.46 -11.42 7.73
N GLY A 206 -1.60 -11.90 7.22
CA GLY A 206 -2.88 -11.21 7.36
C GLY A 206 -3.27 -11.01 8.83
N LEU A 207 -3.14 -12.05 9.65
CA LEU A 207 -3.44 -11.98 11.09
C LEU A 207 -2.47 -11.08 11.85
N LEU A 208 -1.18 -11.11 11.51
CA LEU A 208 -0.17 -10.24 12.12
C LEU A 208 -0.46 -8.76 11.83
N VAL A 209 -0.74 -8.42 10.57
CA VAL A 209 -1.08 -7.03 10.19
C VAL A 209 -2.37 -6.59 10.85
N LEU A 210 -3.40 -7.43 10.86
CA LEU A 210 -4.67 -7.13 11.53
C LEU A 210 -4.46 -6.91 13.04
N SER A 211 -3.67 -7.76 13.69
CA SER A 211 -3.33 -7.62 15.11
C SER A 211 -2.64 -6.29 15.39
N VAL A 212 -1.66 -5.89 14.58
CA VAL A 212 -0.95 -4.62 14.76
C VAL A 212 -1.90 -3.43 14.61
N VAL A 213 -2.78 -3.44 13.60
CA VAL A 213 -3.76 -2.36 13.38
C VAL A 213 -4.73 -2.26 14.56
N ILE A 214 -5.27 -3.39 15.02
CA ILE A 214 -6.17 -3.42 16.18
C ILE A 214 -5.44 -2.91 17.44
N SER A 215 -4.20 -3.34 17.68
CA SER A 215 -3.41 -2.87 18.81
C SER A 215 -3.20 -1.35 18.77
N LEU A 216 -2.89 -0.77 17.61
CA LEU A 216 -2.75 0.68 17.46
C LEU A 216 -4.04 1.43 17.79
N ILE A 217 -5.19 0.94 17.30
CA ILE A 217 -6.51 1.55 17.56
C ILE A 217 -6.85 1.48 19.06
N VAL A 218 -6.66 0.31 19.68
CA VAL A 218 -6.93 0.13 21.11
C VAL A 218 -6.03 1.02 21.96
N VAL A 219 -4.74 1.12 21.61
CA VAL A 219 -3.80 2.00 22.32
C VAL A 219 -4.21 3.46 22.22
N ASP A 220 -4.61 3.96 21.05
CA ASP A 220 -5.09 5.34 20.90
C ASP A 220 -6.38 5.61 21.68
N ALA A 221 -7.28 4.62 21.72
CA ALA A 221 -8.57 4.76 22.41
C ALA A 221 -8.43 4.70 23.95
N VAL A 222 -7.52 3.88 24.47
CA VAL A 222 -7.39 3.62 25.91
C VAL A 222 -6.38 4.54 26.58
N ILE A 223 -5.29 4.90 25.88
CA ILE A 223 -4.20 5.67 26.47
C ILE A 223 -4.29 7.11 25.95
N PRO A 224 -4.74 8.07 26.77
CA PRO A 224 -4.93 9.44 26.31
C PRO A 224 -3.63 10.14 25.87
N SER A 225 -2.49 9.77 26.45
CA SER A 225 -1.16 10.25 26.04
C SER A 225 -0.61 9.57 24.77
N ALA A 226 -1.23 8.49 24.28
CA ALA A 226 -0.77 7.82 23.07
C ALA A 226 -0.93 8.70 21.84
N ALA A 227 -1.90 9.61 21.81
CA ALA A 227 -2.07 10.56 20.71
C ALA A 227 -0.87 11.50 20.54
N ILE A 228 -0.29 11.96 21.65
CA ILE A 228 0.93 12.78 21.66
C ILE A 228 2.13 11.98 21.13
N PHE A 229 2.22 10.71 21.52
CA PHE A 229 3.24 9.82 20.97
C PHE A 229 3.03 9.59 19.47
N PHE A 230 1.79 9.32 19.04
CA PHE A 230 1.45 9.07 17.65
C PHE A 230 1.64 10.29 16.76
N SER A 231 1.42 11.52 17.24
CA SER A 231 1.74 12.72 16.45
C SER A 231 3.24 12.85 16.20
N GLY A 232 4.08 12.56 17.20
CA GLY A 232 5.54 12.60 17.05
C GLY A 232 6.09 11.59 16.04
N TYR A 233 5.42 10.45 15.88
CA TYR A 233 5.81 9.37 14.96
C TYR A 233 4.84 9.19 13.77
N LEU A 234 3.98 10.17 13.50
CA LEU A 234 2.89 10.04 12.54
C LEU A 234 3.40 9.66 11.15
N SER A 235 4.48 10.31 10.71
CA SER A 235 5.12 10.03 9.42
C SER A 235 5.56 8.57 9.30
N THR A 236 6.28 8.06 10.30
CA THR A 236 6.77 6.68 10.35
C THR A 236 5.61 5.68 10.41
N ILE A 237 4.61 5.94 11.25
CA ILE A 237 3.43 5.07 11.40
C ILE A 237 2.68 4.98 10.08
N VAL A 238 2.44 6.11 9.42
CA VAL A 238 1.76 6.15 8.12
C VAL A 238 2.53 5.38 7.05
N GLN A 239 3.86 5.47 7.02
CA GLN A 239 4.69 4.67 6.10
C GLN A 239 4.58 3.16 6.37
N ILE A 240 4.66 2.75 7.64
CA ILE A 240 4.57 1.35 8.05
C ILE A 240 3.20 0.78 7.69
N VAL A 241 2.12 1.49 8.04
CA VAL A 241 0.74 1.07 7.75
C VAL A 241 0.51 0.99 6.24
N THR A 242 0.96 1.99 5.48
CA THR A 242 0.87 1.98 4.01
C THR A 242 1.56 0.76 3.42
N THR A 243 2.81 0.51 3.84
CA THR A 243 3.60 -0.63 3.35
C THR A 243 2.95 -1.96 3.75
N ALA A 244 2.42 -2.08 4.96
CA ALA A 244 1.73 -3.28 5.44
C ALA A 244 0.46 -3.57 4.63
N ILE A 245 -0.36 -2.56 4.35
CA ILE A 245 -1.57 -2.69 3.52
C ILE A 245 -1.21 -3.16 2.12
N ILE A 246 -0.25 -2.52 1.46
CA ILE A 246 0.19 -2.90 0.11
C ILE A 246 0.74 -4.33 0.09
N SER A 247 1.49 -4.73 1.13
CA SER A 247 2.04 -6.07 1.27
C SER A 247 0.96 -7.13 1.39
N VAL A 248 -0.09 -6.87 2.19
CA VAL A 248 -1.25 -7.76 2.31
C VAL A 248 -1.96 -7.86 0.96
N VAL A 249 -2.26 -6.73 0.31
CA VAL A 249 -2.93 -6.75 -0.99
C VAL A 249 -2.12 -7.54 -2.02
N PHE A 250 -0.81 -7.34 -2.09
CA PHE A 250 0.08 -8.11 -2.95
C PHE A 250 0.04 -9.61 -2.66
N LEU A 251 0.05 -10.01 -1.39
CA LEU A 251 -0.01 -11.41 -0.97
C LEU A 251 -1.32 -12.10 -1.38
N PHE A 252 -2.45 -11.39 -1.35
CA PHE A 252 -3.76 -11.98 -1.62
C PHE A 252 -4.27 -11.77 -3.06
N CYS A 253 -3.89 -10.70 -3.74
CA CYS A 253 -4.42 -10.37 -5.06
C CYS A 253 -3.70 -11.04 -6.24
N ILE A 254 -2.40 -11.34 -6.11
CA ILE A 254 -1.66 -12.03 -7.16
C ILE A 254 -2.03 -13.52 -7.14
N PRO A 255 -2.24 -14.18 -8.30
CA PRO A 255 -2.59 -15.60 -8.38
C PRO A 255 -1.38 -16.51 -8.10
N TRP A 256 -0.82 -16.41 -6.89
CA TRP A 256 0.38 -17.16 -6.47
C TRP A 256 0.24 -18.66 -6.61
N ARG A 257 -0.96 -19.20 -6.35
CA ARG A 257 -1.22 -20.63 -6.47
C ARG A 257 -0.98 -21.13 -7.90
N GLU A 258 -1.58 -20.47 -8.89
CA GLU A 258 -1.43 -20.80 -10.31
C GLU A 258 0.02 -20.63 -10.77
N LEU A 259 0.72 -19.60 -10.29
CA LEU A 259 2.14 -19.38 -10.58
C LEU A 259 3.04 -20.48 -10.00
N ILE A 260 2.80 -20.91 -8.75
CA ILE A 260 3.55 -21.99 -8.11
C ILE A 260 3.26 -23.33 -8.79
N ASP A 261 2.00 -23.62 -9.08
CA ASP A 261 1.60 -24.87 -9.75
C ASP A 261 2.27 -24.96 -11.15
N LEU A 262 2.27 -23.87 -11.93
CA LEU A 262 2.94 -23.82 -13.24
C LEU A 262 4.45 -24.02 -13.12
N LYS A 263 5.09 -23.44 -12.10
CA LYS A 263 6.51 -23.63 -11.82
C LYS A 263 6.82 -25.09 -11.50
N THR A 264 6.10 -25.68 -10.55
CA THR A 264 6.29 -27.08 -10.11
C THR A 264 6.07 -28.06 -11.27
N GLN A 265 5.09 -27.82 -12.13
CA GLN A 265 4.82 -28.66 -13.29
C GLN A 265 5.98 -28.68 -14.29
N ARG A 266 6.72 -27.57 -14.45
CA ARG A 266 7.89 -27.50 -15.34
C ARG A 266 9.17 -28.00 -14.69
N ASP A 267 9.33 -27.78 -13.39
CA ASP A 267 10.51 -28.23 -12.65
C ASP A 267 10.52 -29.78 -12.53
N ASN A 268 9.38 -30.43 -12.34
CA ASN A 268 9.28 -31.90 -12.20
C ASN A 268 9.88 -32.72 -13.37
N PRO A 269 9.51 -32.50 -14.65
CA PRO A 269 10.09 -33.25 -15.77
C PRO A 269 11.56 -32.94 -16.02
N GLN A 270 12.03 -31.75 -15.62
CA GLN A 270 13.43 -31.37 -15.77
C GLN A 270 14.30 -31.95 -14.64
N ARG A 271 13.74 -32.11 -13.44
CA ARG A 271 14.38 -32.75 -12.28
C ARG A 271 14.53 -34.26 -12.49
N SER A 272 13.49 -34.93 -13.00
CA SER A 272 13.57 -36.36 -13.32
C SER A 272 14.56 -36.68 -14.45
N LEU A 273 14.67 -35.79 -15.46
CA LEU A 273 15.70 -35.89 -16.50
C LEU A 273 17.11 -35.75 -15.93
N LEU A 274 17.32 -34.84 -14.99
CA LEU A 274 18.62 -34.64 -14.35
C LEU A 274 19.00 -35.79 -13.42
N GLU A 275 18.03 -36.32 -12.66
CA GLU A 275 18.20 -37.51 -11.82
C GLU A 275 18.53 -38.75 -12.66
N ASN A 276 17.79 -38.99 -13.74
CA ASN A 276 18.06 -40.10 -14.66
C ASN A 276 19.42 -39.97 -15.37
N CYS A 277 19.87 -38.76 -15.70
CA CYS A 277 21.20 -38.53 -16.26
C CYS A 277 22.33 -38.71 -15.24
N ALA A 278 22.09 -38.38 -13.97
CA ALA A 278 23.05 -38.61 -12.90
C ALA A 278 23.20 -40.11 -12.59
N GLU A 279 22.10 -40.85 -12.55
CA GLU A 279 22.10 -42.31 -12.35
C GLU A 279 22.72 -43.07 -13.53
N ALA A 280 22.59 -42.57 -14.75
CA ALA A 280 23.23 -43.16 -15.93
C ALA A 280 24.75 -42.90 -16.04
N SER A 281 25.32 -42.11 -15.12
CA SER A 281 26.75 -41.74 -15.11
C SER A 281 27.57 -42.45 -14.01
N VAL A 282 26.94 -43.36 -13.26
CA VAL A 282 27.55 -44.27 -12.27
C VAL A 282 27.66 -45.67 -12.86
#